data_AF-A0A7V9NT60-F1
#
_entry.id   AF-A0A7V9NT60-F1
#
_cell.length_a   1.000
_cell.length_b   1.000
_cell.length_c   1.000
_cell.angle_alpha   90.00
_cell.angle_beta   90.00
_cell.angle_gamma   90.00
#
_symmetry.space_group_name_H-M   'P 1'
#
loop_
_entity.id
_entity.type
_entity.pdbx_description
1 polymer ?
#
loop_
_entity_poly.entity_id
_entity_poly.type
_entity_poly.pdbx_seq_one_letter_code
_entity_poly.pdbx_strand_id
1 'polypeptide(L)'
;MAETPPTPSRRAPLRPRHIALALGFFWAALTASFGIGATLAQFHDDSPISRRDFLNVPAPVKGIFYTLLTITFLAVGYLFSLRAQNWERGQPDNRRTTKKNFKH
;
A
#
# COMPACT_ATOMS: atom_id res chain seq x y z
N MET A 1 -11.59 46.94 -17.22
CA MET A 1 -11.43 45.54 -17.69
C MET A 1 -11.25 44.69 -16.44
N ALA A 2 -12.25 43.91 -16.04
CA ALA A 2 -12.16 43.09 -14.84
C ALA A 2 -11.46 41.76 -15.18
N GLU A 3 -10.32 41.50 -14.54
CA GLU A 3 -9.61 40.22 -14.60
C GLU A 3 -10.50 39.10 -14.02
N THR A 4 -10.66 38.01 -14.77
CA THR A 4 -11.36 36.82 -14.26
C THR A 4 -10.39 36.00 -13.41
N PRO A 5 -10.80 35.51 -12.23
CA PRO A 5 -9.91 34.74 -11.37
C PRO A 5 -9.50 33.41 -12.03
N PRO A 6 -8.27 32.93 -11.79
CA PRO A 6 -7.80 31.67 -12.37
C PRO A 6 -8.68 30.52 -11.91
N THR A 7 -9.20 29.73 -12.85
CA THR A 7 -10.03 28.57 -12.54
C THR A 7 -9.17 27.50 -11.87
N PRO A 8 -9.53 26.99 -10.67
CA PRO A 8 -8.72 25.97 -10.00
C PRO A 8 -8.67 24.69 -10.85
N SER A 9 -7.46 24.17 -11.06
CA SER A 9 -7.25 22.90 -11.77
C SER A 9 -7.88 21.75 -10.97
N ARG A 10 -8.98 21.19 -11.47
CA ARG A 10 -9.64 20.05 -10.83
C ARG A 10 -8.77 18.81 -11.02
N ARG A 11 -8.01 18.43 -9.98
CA ARG A 11 -7.26 17.16 -9.97
C ARG A 11 -8.21 16.01 -10.24
N ALA A 12 -7.80 15.08 -11.11
CA ALA A 12 -8.57 13.87 -11.33
C ALA A 12 -8.67 13.07 -10.02
N PRO A 13 -9.85 12.54 -9.66
CA PRO A 13 -9.97 11.72 -8.47
C PRO A 13 -9.09 10.47 -8.60
N LEU A 14 -8.37 10.13 -7.53
CA LEU A 14 -7.60 8.89 -7.46
C LEU A 14 -8.54 7.70 -7.54
N ARG A 15 -8.19 6.71 -8.37
CA ARG A 15 -9.00 5.50 -8.53
C ARG A 15 -8.86 4.59 -7.30
N PRO A 16 -9.95 4.15 -6.66
CA PRO A 16 -9.91 3.26 -5.50
C PRO A 16 -8.99 2.04 -5.67
N ARG A 17 -8.94 1.42 -6.87
CA ARG A 17 -8.04 0.29 -7.12
C ARG A 17 -6.56 0.64 -6.97
N HIS A 18 -6.17 1.85 -7.31
CA HIS A 18 -4.78 2.30 -7.22
C HIS A 18 -4.38 2.57 -5.78
N ILE A 19 -5.30 3.09 -4.98
CA ILE A 19 -5.11 3.29 -3.54
C ILE A 19 -4.91 1.93 -2.86
N ALA A 20 -5.76 0.95 -3.19
CA ALA A 20 -5.65 -0.43 -2.68
C ALA A 20 -4.28 -1.06 -2.99
N LEU A 21 -3.83 -0.99 -4.24
CA LEU A 21 -2.52 -1.53 -4.64
C LEU A 21 -1.37 -0.80 -3.95
N ALA A 22 -1.40 0.53 -3.93
CA ALA A 22 -0.35 1.34 -3.32
C ALA A 22 -0.21 1.02 -1.82
N LEU A 23 -1.33 0.85 -1.12
CA LEU A 23 -1.34 0.49 0.29
C LEU A 23 -0.73 -0.90 0.52
N GLY A 24 -1.09 -1.89 -0.30
CA GLY A 24 -0.49 -3.24 -0.22
C GLY A 24 1.02 -3.23 -0.44
N PHE A 25 1.49 -2.52 -1.48
CA PHE A 25 2.92 -2.35 -1.74
C PHE A 25 3.64 -1.61 -0.62
N PHE A 26 3.04 -0.56 -0.07
CA PHE A 26 3.60 0.20 1.04
C PHE A 26 3.84 -0.69 2.27
N TRP A 27 2.83 -1.45 2.70
CA TRP A 27 2.98 -2.36 3.85
C TRP A 27 3.97 -3.49 3.56
N ALA A 28 3.94 -4.07 2.36
CA ALA A 28 4.88 -5.11 1.97
C ALA A 28 6.33 -4.62 2.03
N ALA A 29 6.60 -3.42 1.51
CA ALA A 29 7.91 -2.80 1.53
C ALA A 29 8.36 -2.48 2.96
N LEU A 30 7.47 -1.89 3.77
CA LEU A 30 7.74 -1.58 5.17
C LEU A 30 8.14 -2.85 5.93
N THR A 31 7.34 -3.91 5.84
CA THR A 31 7.62 -5.19 6.50
C THR A 31 8.93 -5.83 6.02
N ALA A 32 9.20 -5.80 4.71
CA ALA A 32 10.47 -6.31 4.17
C ALA A 32 11.67 -5.53 4.73
N SER A 33 11.57 -4.19 4.83
CA SER A 33 12.60 -3.36 5.44
C SER A 33 12.83 -3.71 6.91
N PHE A 34 11.76 -3.96 7.69
CA PHE A 34 11.90 -4.44 9.08
C PHE A 34 12.58 -5.81 9.15
N GLY A 35 12.24 -6.74 8.25
CA GLY A 35 12.89 -8.06 8.20
C GLY A 35 14.39 -7.97 7.88
N ILE A 36 14.76 -7.11 6.94
CA ILE A 36 16.17 -6.82 6.63
C ILE A 36 16.87 -6.18 7.83
N GLY A 37 16.25 -5.16 8.45
CA GLY A 37 16.78 -4.51 9.64
C GLY A 37 17.00 -5.48 10.80
N ALA A 38 16.06 -6.39 11.04
CA ALA A 38 16.18 -7.43 12.06
C ALA A 38 17.32 -8.42 11.77
N THR A 39 17.62 -8.66 10.49
CA THR A 39 18.73 -9.54 10.08
C THR A 39 20.09 -8.86 10.26
N LEU A 40 20.17 -7.55 9.98
CA LEU A 40 21.42 -6.78 10.03
C LEU A 40 21.78 -6.31 11.44
N ALA A 41 20.79 -5.85 12.21
CA ALA A 41 21.05 -5.21 13.50
C ALA A 41 21.39 -6.20 14.61
N GLN A 42 21.11 -7.50 14.43
CA GLN A 42 21.36 -8.61 15.37
C GLN A 42 21.54 -8.14 16.81
N PHE A 43 20.49 -7.58 17.42
CA PHE A 43 20.57 -7.04 18.78
C PHE A 43 20.88 -8.20 19.74
N HIS A 44 22.11 -8.24 20.25
CA HIS A 44 22.54 -9.15 21.31
C HIS A 44 22.53 -8.36 22.61
N ASP A 45 21.85 -8.89 23.63
CA ASP A 45 21.79 -8.29 24.96
C ASP A 45 22.69 -9.12 25.89
N ASP A 46 23.80 -8.54 26.36
CA ASP A 46 24.80 -9.20 27.21
C ASP A 46 24.51 -9.00 28.72
N SER A 47 23.23 -8.89 29.09
CA SER A 47 22.84 -8.65 30.49
C SER A 47 22.88 -9.93 31.34
N PRO A 48 23.60 -9.94 32.47
CA PRO A 48 23.68 -11.10 33.35
C PRO A 48 22.38 -11.41 34.12
N ILE A 49 21.38 -10.52 34.07
CA ILE A 49 20.05 -10.70 34.68
C ILE A 49 18.96 -10.36 33.66
N SER A 50 18.99 -10.98 32.47
CA SER A 50 17.79 -11.07 31.62
C SER A 50 17.25 -12.51 31.63
N ARG A 51 15.93 -12.64 31.72
CA ARG A 51 15.26 -13.94 31.57
C ARG A 51 15.36 -14.28 30.08
N ARG A 52 16.20 -15.25 29.68
CA ARG A 52 16.38 -15.71 28.28
C ARG A 52 15.13 -15.41 27.48
N ASP A 53 15.21 -14.33 26.73
CA ASP A 53 14.04 -13.66 26.21
C ASP A 53 13.34 -14.60 25.23
N PHE A 54 12.16 -14.24 24.74
CA PHE A 54 11.49 -14.91 23.63
C PHE A 54 12.32 -14.88 22.30
N LEU A 55 13.64 -14.69 22.37
CA LEU A 55 14.64 -14.43 21.33
C LEU A 55 15.37 -15.68 20.80
N ASN A 56 15.21 -16.87 21.38
CA ASN A 56 15.76 -18.10 20.78
C ASN A 56 14.92 -18.62 19.59
N VAL A 57 14.15 -17.74 18.94
CA VAL A 57 13.50 -18.08 17.67
C VAL A 57 14.61 -18.25 16.63
N PRO A 58 14.75 -19.44 16.03
CA PRO A 58 15.79 -19.69 15.04
C PRO A 58 15.73 -18.64 13.92
N ALA A 59 16.89 -18.15 13.47
CA ALA A 59 16.96 -17.17 12.39
C ALA A 59 16.15 -17.57 11.13
N PRO A 60 16.10 -18.86 10.71
CA PRO A 60 15.25 -19.27 9.60
C PRO A 60 13.76 -18.99 9.83
N VAL A 61 13.27 -19.15 11.07
CA VAL A 61 11.87 -18.90 11.41
C VAL A 61 11.54 -17.41 11.29
N LYS A 62 12.45 -16.53 11.71
CA LYS A 62 12.30 -15.07 11.52
C LYS A 62 12.25 -14.73 10.03
N GLY A 63 13.14 -15.32 9.23
CA GLY A 63 13.15 -15.15 7.78
C GLY A 63 11.82 -15.55 7.13
N ILE A 64 11.34 -16.77 7.42
CA ILE A 64 10.05 -17.28 6.94
C ILE A 64 8.91 -16.33 7.32
N PHE A 65 8.86 -15.87 8.57
CA PHE A 65 7.83 -14.96 9.05
C PHE A 65 7.76 -13.67 8.23
N TYR A 66 8.88 -12.98 8.03
CA TYR A 66 8.90 -11.74 7.27
C TYR A 66 8.61 -11.97 5.78
N THR A 67 9.10 -13.07 5.19
CA THR A 67 8.77 -13.42 3.80
C THR A 67 7.28 -13.66 3.61
N LEU A 68 6.66 -14.47 4.49
CA LEU A 68 5.23 -14.77 4.41
C LEU A 68 4.38 -13.52 4.61
N LEU A 69 4.74 -12.64 5.56
CA LEU A 69 4.02 -11.38 5.75
C LEU A 69 4.12 -10.46 4.54
N THR A 70 5.31 -10.30 3.94
CA THR A 70 5.48 -9.50 2.73
C THR A 70 4.59 -10.02 1.59
N ILE A 71 4.59 -11.33 1.35
CA ILE A 71 3.73 -11.96 0.33
C ILE A 71 2.25 -11.73 0.67
N THR A 72 1.87 -11.87 1.94
CA THR A 72 0.49 -11.68 2.40
C THR A 72 0.01 -10.26 2.13
N PHE A 73 0.79 -9.23 2.42
CA PHE A 73 0.41 -7.84 2.15
C PHE A 73 0.25 -7.56 0.65
N LEU A 74 1.12 -8.12 -0.19
CA LEU A 74 0.97 -8.03 -1.65
C LEU A 74 -0.32 -8.72 -2.13
N ALA A 75 -0.59 -9.93 -1.64
CA ALA A 75 -1.78 -10.69 -2.00
C ALA A 75 -3.07 -9.97 -1.58
N VAL A 76 -3.14 -9.48 -0.33
CA VAL A 76 -4.28 -8.72 0.18
C VAL A 76 -4.48 -7.44 -0.62
N GLY A 77 -3.42 -6.67 -0.87
CA GLY A 77 -3.50 -5.44 -1.67
C GLY A 77 -4.00 -5.70 -3.09
N TYR A 78 -3.50 -6.77 -3.72
CA TYR A 78 -3.95 -7.20 -5.05
C TYR A 78 -5.43 -7.61 -5.06
N LEU A 79 -5.84 -8.54 -4.18
CA LEU A 79 -7.22 -9.01 -4.11
C LEU A 79 -8.20 -7.88 -3.79
N PHE A 80 -7.83 -6.98 -2.87
CA PHE A 80 -8.65 -5.81 -2.54
C PHE A 80 -8.74 -4.84 -3.72
N SER A 81 -7.68 -4.69 -4.53
CA SER A 81 -7.73 -3.86 -5.74
C SER A 81 -8.70 -4.39 -6.80
N LEU A 82 -8.82 -5.71 -6.94
CA LEU A 82 -9.81 -6.34 -7.81
C LEU A 82 -11.23 -6.05 -7.30
N ARG A 83 -11.43 -6.12 -5.98
CA ARG A 83 -12.71 -5.75 -5.36
C ARG A 83 -13.06 -4.28 -5.57
N ALA A 84 -12.07 -3.39 -5.42
CA ALA A 84 -12.22 -1.95 -5.62
C ALA A 84 -12.53 -1.60 -7.09
N GLN A 85 -11.98 -2.35 -8.04
CA GLN A 85 -12.33 -2.21 -9.46
C GLN A 85 -13.82 -2.45 -9.71
N ASN A 86 -14.46 -3.36 -8.97
CA ASN A 86 -15.90 -3.57 -9.09
C ASN A 86 -16.72 -2.36 -8.61
N TRP A 87 -16.23 -1.61 -7.63
CA TRP A 87 -16.86 -0.36 -7.19
C TRP A 87 -16.74 0.77 -8.23
N GLU A 88 -15.64 0.78 -9.00
CA GLU A 88 -15.46 1.73 -10.10
C GLU A 88 -16.46 1.50 -11.24
N ARG A 89 -16.85 0.23 -11.49
CA ARG A 89 -17.83 -0.12 -12.53
C ARG A 89 -19.27 0.26 -12.17
N GLY A 90 -19.58 0.38 -10.87
CA GLY A 90 -20.91 0.77 -10.39
C GLY A 90 -21.13 2.29 -10.32
N GLN A 91 -20.19 3.11 -10.79
CA GLN A 91 -20.33 4.56 -10.74
C GLN A 91 -21.36 5.06 -11.77
N PRO A 92 -22.09 6.16 -11.47
CA PRO A 92 -23.00 6.78 -12.43
C PRO A 92 -22.29 7.04 -13.76
N ASP A 93 -22.92 6.64 -14.86
CA ASP A 93 -22.42 6.92 -16.19
C ASP A 93 -22.16 8.42 -16.36
N ASN A 94 -20.94 8.79 -16.75
CA ASN A 94 -20.54 10.18 -16.88
C ASN A 94 -21.08 10.75 -18.19
N ARG A 95 -22.34 11.20 -18.16
CA ARG A 95 -23.03 11.82 -19.30
C ARG A 95 -22.65 13.27 -19.57
N ARG A 96 -21.50 13.73 -19.08
CA ARG A 96 -21.07 15.11 -19.26
C ARG A 96 -20.75 15.35 -20.73
N THR A 97 -21.46 16.29 -21.35
CA THR A 97 -21.15 16.78 -22.68
C THR A 97 -19.78 17.45 -22.65
N THR A 98 -18.80 16.84 -23.29
CA THR A 98 -17.47 17.41 -23.51
C THR A 98 -17.37 17.88 -24.95
N LYS A 99 -16.40 18.76 -25.26
CA LYS A 99 -16.13 19.20 -26.64
C LYS A 99 -15.95 18.01 -27.61
N LYS A 100 -15.57 16.85 -27.07
CA LYS A 100 -15.39 15.59 -27.80
C LYS A 100 -16.71 14.88 -28.14
N ASN A 101 -17.75 15.05 -27.32
CA ASN A 101 -19.07 14.43 -27.49
C ASN A 101 -20.15 15.43 -27.97
N PHE A 102 -19.83 16.72 -28.06
CA PHE A 102 -20.79 17.78 -28.41
C PHE A 102 -21.15 17.82 -29.91
N LYS A 103 -20.27 17.29 -30.78
CA LYS A 103 -20.57 17.15 -32.20
C LYS A 103 -21.03 15.73 -32.46
N HIS A 104 -22.34 15.56 -32.59
CA HIS A 104 -22.93 14.44 -33.30
C HIS A 104 -23.89 14.98 -34.36
#